data_AF-A0A5N8HGI8-F1
#
_entry.id   AF-A0A5N8HGI8-F1
#
_cell.length_a   1.000
_cell.length_b   1.000
_cell.length_c   1.000
_cell.angle_alpha   90.00
_cell.angle_beta   90.00
_cell.angle_gamma   90.00
#
_symmetry.space_group_name_H-M   'P 1'
#
loop_
_entity.id
_entity.type
_entity.pdbx_description
1 polymer ?
#
loop_
_entity_poly.entity_id
_entity_poly.type
_entity_poly.pdbx_seq_one_letter_code
_entity_poly.pdbx_strand_id
1 'polypeptide(L)' 'MTTLLNPYFGEFGGMYVPQILMPALRQLEEAFV' A
#
# COMPACT_ATOMS: atom_id res chain seq x y z
N MET A 1 -0.82 10.68 -5.84
CA MET A 1 -0.41 9.27 -5.70
C MET A 1 -0.83 8.82 -4.31
N THR A 2 -1.92 8.07 -4.24
CA THR A 2 -2.64 7.67 -3.02
C THR A 2 -3.02 6.20 -3.15
N THR A 3 -3.10 5.46 -2.04
CA THR A 3 -3.62 4.08 -2.00
C THR A 3 -5.14 4.07 -2.14
N LEU A 4 -5.71 2.94 -2.59
CA LEU A 4 -7.17 2.75 -2.69
C LEU A 4 -7.79 2.43 -1.33
N LEU A 5 -7.07 1.70 -0.48
CA LEU A 5 -7.46 1.33 0.87
C LEU A 5 -6.62 2.10 1.88
N ASN A 6 -7.15 2.28 3.10
CA ASN A 6 -6.36 2.83 4.20
C ASN A 6 -5.33 1.79 4.64
N PRO A 7 -4.00 2.07 4.53
CA PRO A 7 -2.98 1.10 4.90
C PRO A 7 -2.79 0.97 6.42
N TYR A 8 -3.52 1.74 7.23
CA TYR A 8 -3.44 1.74 8.69
C TYR A 8 -4.72 1.22 9.36
N PHE A 9 -4.50 0.55 10.48
CA PHE A 9 -5.51 0.23 11.49
C PHE A 9 -5.15 0.97 12.79
N GLY A 10 -5.76 2.15 12.99
CA GLY A 10 -5.33 3.07 14.04
C GLY A 10 -3.93 3.61 13.76
N GLU A 11 -3.01 3.47 14.71
CA GLU A 11 -1.61 3.90 14.57
C GLU A 11 -0.69 2.83 13.93
N PHE A 12 -1.20 1.61 13.76
CA PHE A 12 -0.41 0.47 13.27
C PHE A 12 -0.69 0.21 11.79
N GLY A 13 0.34 -0.21 11.04
CA GLY A 13 0.23 -0.51 9.61
C GLY A 13 1.20 0.32 8.77
N GLY A 14 0.77 0.76 7.60
CA GLY A 14 1.61 1.44 6.61
C GLY A 14 2.35 0.47 5.69
N MET A 15 3.25 1.00 4.86
CA MET A 15 4.06 0.24 3.90
C MET A 15 5.54 0.50 4.12
N TYR A 16 6.14 -0.16 5.12
CA TYR A 16 7.55 -0.02 5.46
C TYR A 16 8.43 -0.93 4.59
N VAL A 17 8.56 -0.56 3.31
CA VAL A 17 9.34 -1.30 2.31
C VAL A 17 10.27 -0.38 1.52
N PRO A 18 11.34 -0.91 0.88
CA PRO A 18 12.13 -0.13 -0.07
C PRO A 18 11.25 0.50 -1.17
N GLN A 19 11.60 1.72 -1.60
CA GLN A 19 10.83 2.48 -2.59
C GLN A 19 10.56 1.71 -3.90
N ILE A 20 11.49 0.83 -4.29
CA ILE A 20 11.38 -0.01 -5.50
C ILE A 20 10.18 -0.98 -5.45
N LEU A 21 9.67 -1.33 -4.26
CA LEU A 21 8.53 -2.23 -4.09
C LEU A 21 7.17 -1.53 -4.11
N MET A 22 7.14 -0.20 -3.97
CA MET A 22 5.89 0.56 -3.98
C MET A 22 5.03 0.36 -5.25
N PRO A 23 5.60 0.26 -6.47
CA PRO A 23 4.80 -0.04 -7.66
C PRO A 23 4.10 -1.41 -7.58
N ALA A 24 4.78 -2.43 -7.04
CA ALA A 24 4.22 -3.78 -6.93
C ALA A 24 3.08 -3.85 -5.89
N LEU A 25 3.23 -3.18 -4.75
CA LEU A 25 2.17 -3.11 -3.74
C LEU A 25 0.91 -2.40 -4.26
N ARG A 26 1.08 -1.33 -5.04
CA ARG A 26 -0.05 -0.65 -5.68
C ARG A 26 -0.75 -1.51 -6.73
N GLN A 27 0.02 -2.20 -7.58
CA GLN A 27 -0.56 -3.12 -8.57
C GLN A 27 -1.37 -4.22 -7.90
N LEU A 28 -0.88 -4.75 -6.77
CA LEU A 28 -1.60 -5.75 -5.99
C LEU A 28 -2.90 -5.19 -5.41
N GLU A 29 -2.87 -3.99 -4.84
CA GLU A 29 -4.05 -3.30 -4.31
C GLU A 29 -5.10 -3.04 -5.41
N GLU A 30 -4.66 -2.54 -6.57
CA GLU A 30 -5.52 -2.30 -7.75
C GLU A 30 -6.14 -3.58 -8.31
N ALA A 31 -5.44 -4.71 -8.24
CA ALA A 31 -5.98 -5.99 -8.73
C ALA A 31 -6.93 -6.67 -7.73
N PHE A 32 -6.85 -6.29 -6.45
CA PHE A 32 -7.66 -6.85 -5.38
C PHE A 32 -9.04 -6.20 -5.27
N VAL A 33 -9.14 -4.90 -5.58
CA VAL A 33 -10.37 -4.08 -5.55
C VAL A 33 -11.09 -4.10 -6.89
#